data_AF-A0A963C425-F1
#
_entry.id   AF-A0A963C425-F1
#
_cell.length_a   1.000
_cell.length_b   1.000
_cell.length_c   1.000
_cell.angle_alpha   90.00
_cell.angle_beta   90.00
_cell.angle_gamma   90.00
#
_symmetry.space_group_name_H-M   'P 1'
#
loop_
_entity.id
_entity.type
_entity.pdbx_description
1 polymer ?
#
loop_
_entity_poly.entity_id
_entity_poly.type
_entity_poly.pdbx_seq_one_letter_code
_entity_poly.pdbx_strand_id
1 'polypeptide(L)'
;MDRSDNTLMASVDARTKLAGSNRMEILLFSLGTREMFGINVFKVREVTRTPVITRSPNMPAGVEGLISLRGNVIPVVSLGGVLKLSGAPKEQGGTMMVTEYNKRILGFLV
;
A
#
# COMPACT_ATOMS: atom_id res chain seq x y z
N MET A 1 -4.37 -10.63 40.20
CA MET A 1 -5.25 -10.92 39.05
C MET A 1 -5.63 -9.61 38.36
N ASP A 2 -4.68 -8.86 37.78
CA ASP A 2 -5.01 -7.51 37.26
C ASP A 2 -4.03 -7.00 36.18
N ARG A 3 -3.62 -7.86 35.24
CA ARG A 3 -2.75 -7.44 34.12
C ARG A 3 -3.44 -7.57 32.75
N SER A 4 -4.52 -8.33 32.67
CA SER A 4 -5.23 -8.61 31.41
C SER A 4 -6.21 -7.50 31.02
N ASP A 5 -6.81 -6.80 32.00
CA ASP A 5 -7.80 -5.75 31.74
C ASP A 5 -7.17 -4.44 31.24
N ASN A 6 -5.94 -4.13 31.70
CA ASN A 6 -5.23 -2.91 31.30
C ASN A 6 -4.85 -2.91 29.80
N THR A 7 -4.58 -4.08 29.21
CA THR A 7 -4.23 -4.20 27.79
C THR A 7 -5.45 -4.08 26.88
N LEU A 8 -6.60 -4.60 27.32
CA LEU A 8 -7.87 -4.47 26.60
C LEU A 8 -8.34 -3.02 26.60
N MET A 9 -8.32 -2.35 27.76
CA MET A 9 -8.67 -0.93 27.86
C MET A 9 -7.73 -0.04 27.03
N ALA A 10 -6.42 -0.31 27.05
CA ALA A 10 -5.47 0.41 26.19
C ALA A 10 -5.73 0.20 24.69
N SER A 11 -6.17 -1.01 24.28
CA SER A 11 -6.50 -1.29 22.89
C SER A 11 -7.83 -0.65 22.43
N VAL A 12 -8.78 -0.51 23.36
CA VAL A 12 -10.05 0.20 23.15
C VAL A 12 -9.78 1.70 23.07
N ASP A 13 -8.98 2.26 23.97
CA ASP A 13 -8.58 3.67 23.99
C ASP A 13 -7.75 4.07 22.76
N ALA A 14 -6.84 3.21 22.30
CA ALA A 14 -6.11 3.45 21.06
C ALA A 14 -7.04 3.56 19.85
N ARG A 15 -8.07 2.69 19.78
CA ARG A 15 -9.08 2.71 18.70
C ARG A 15 -10.04 3.89 18.81
N THR A 16 -10.48 4.28 20.01
CA THR A 16 -11.41 5.42 20.22
C THR A 16 -10.71 6.77 20.05
N LYS A 17 -9.43 6.91 20.43
CA LYS A 17 -8.65 8.17 20.31
C LYS A 17 -8.27 8.50 18.87
N LEU A 18 -8.08 7.50 18.02
CA LEU A 18 -7.95 7.67 16.56
C LEU A 18 -9.27 8.16 15.94
N ALA A 19 -10.42 7.64 16.40
CA ALA A 19 -11.73 8.08 15.93
C ALA A 19 -12.14 9.49 16.40
N GLY A 20 -11.68 9.92 17.59
CA GLY A 20 -12.11 11.18 18.23
C GLY A 20 -11.30 12.44 17.92
N SER A 21 -10.12 12.34 17.27
CA SER A 21 -9.21 13.50 17.10
C SER A 21 -9.10 14.06 15.68
N ASN A 22 -9.83 13.51 14.70
CA ASN A 22 -9.74 13.87 13.27
C ASN A 22 -8.29 13.95 12.75
N ARG A 23 -7.39 13.13 13.32
CA ARG A 23 -5.99 13.07 12.92
C ARG A 23 -5.85 12.11 11.74
N MET A 24 -5.41 12.65 10.62
CA MET A 24 -5.11 11.86 9.43
C MET A 24 -3.69 11.31 9.54
N GLU A 25 -3.56 9.99 9.60
CA GLU A 25 -2.28 9.31 9.51
C GLU A 25 -1.96 9.00 8.04
N ILE A 26 -0.81 9.49 7.59
CA ILE A 26 -0.34 9.38 6.20
C ILE A 26 0.97 8.61 6.18
N LEU A 27 1.05 7.58 5.35
CA LEU A 27 2.30 6.93 4.97
C LEU A 27 2.92 7.73 3.81
N LEU A 28 4.14 8.22 4.03
CA LEU A 28 4.92 8.93 3.03
C LEU A 28 5.87 7.99 2.29
N PHE A 29 5.96 8.15 0.96
CA PHE A 29 6.83 7.35 0.11
C PHE A 29 7.34 8.17 -1.09
N SER A 30 8.45 7.76 -1.68
CA SER A 30 8.99 8.33 -2.92
C SER A 30 8.86 7.30 -4.04
N LEU A 31 8.69 7.78 -5.28
CA LEU A 31 8.68 6.97 -6.50
C LEU A 31 10.02 7.09 -7.25
N GLY A 32 11.13 7.17 -6.52
CA GLY A 32 12.46 7.35 -7.10
C GLY A 32 12.76 8.76 -7.60
N THR A 33 11.89 9.73 -7.31
CA THR A 33 12.13 11.17 -7.52
C THR A 33 12.31 11.88 -6.17
N ARG A 34 12.60 13.19 -6.19
CA ARG A 34 12.70 14.01 -4.96
C ARG A 34 11.35 14.31 -4.32
N GLU A 35 10.26 14.07 -5.04
CA GLU A 35 8.90 14.36 -4.57
C GLU A 35 8.41 13.26 -3.63
N MET A 36 7.77 13.68 -2.54
CA MET A 36 7.15 12.78 -1.58
C MET A 36 5.65 12.68 -1.85
N PHE A 37 5.17 11.45 -1.93
CA PHE A 37 3.77 11.10 -2.06
C PHE A 37 3.23 10.62 -0.71
N GLY A 38 1.92 10.71 -0.52
CA GLY A 38 1.25 10.32 0.71
C GLY A 38 0.01 9.51 0.44
N ILE A 39 -0.20 8.46 1.24
CA ILE A 39 -1.45 7.69 1.26
C ILE A 39 -1.95 7.56 2.69
N ASN A 40 -3.27 7.57 2.87
CA ASN A 40 -3.87 7.29 4.17
C ASN A 40 -3.51 5.86 4.62
N VAL A 41 -2.98 5.72 5.84
CA VAL A 41 -2.55 4.41 6.38
C VAL A 41 -3.68 3.38 6.41
N PHE A 42 -4.94 3.80 6.56
CA PHE A 42 -6.11 2.90 6.54
C PHE A 42 -6.35 2.25 5.18
N LYS A 43 -5.74 2.75 4.10
CA LYS A 43 -5.78 2.14 2.77
C LYS A 43 -4.66 1.13 2.56
N VAL A 44 -3.67 1.07 3.45
CA VAL A 44 -2.50 0.20 3.33
C VAL A 44 -2.72 -1.05 4.17
N ARG A 45 -2.63 -2.22 3.53
CA ARG A 45 -2.69 -3.52 4.22
C ARG A 45 -1.32 -3.96 4.71
N GLU A 46 -0.31 -3.87 3.85
CA GLU A 46 1.09 -4.17 4.16
C GLU A 46 2.03 -3.55 3.11
N VAL A 47 3.29 -3.37 3.48
CA VAL A 47 4.38 -3.02 2.57
C VAL A 47 5.36 -4.18 2.56
N THR A 48 5.69 -4.67 1.37
CA THR A 48 6.51 -5.88 1.19
C THR A 48 7.48 -5.70 0.03
N ARG A 49 8.46 -6.60 -0.10
CA ARG A 49 9.24 -6.73 -1.33
C ARG A 49 8.32 -7.23 -2.44
N THR A 50 8.48 -6.69 -3.64
CA THR A 50 7.66 -7.10 -4.78
C THR A 50 7.98 -8.54 -5.17
N PRO A 51 6.98 -9.44 -5.20
CA PRO A 51 7.15 -10.78 -5.75
C PRO A 51 7.35 -10.72 -7.26
N VAL A 52 7.65 -11.88 -7.87
CA VAL A 52 7.70 -11.99 -9.33
C VAL A 52 6.34 -11.61 -9.94
N ILE A 53 6.36 -10.60 -10.81
CA ILE A 53 5.18 -10.13 -11.53
C ILE A 53 4.99 -11.00 -12.78
N THR A 54 3.82 -11.62 -12.89
CA THR A 54 3.39 -12.34 -14.09
C THR A 54 2.71 -11.37 -15.05
N ARG A 55 3.32 -11.14 -16.21
CA ARG A 55 2.76 -10.28 -17.26
C ARG A 55 1.83 -11.08 -18.17
N SER A 56 0.70 -10.48 -18.56
CA SER A 56 -0.24 -11.06 -19.52
C SER A 56 -0.28 -10.20 -20.79
N PRO A 57 -0.55 -10.78 -21.97
CA PRO A 57 -0.94 -10.00 -23.14
C PRO A 57 -2.15 -9.10 -22.81
N ASN A 58 -2.19 -7.91 -23.41
CA ASN A 58 -3.29 -6.94 -23.32
C ASN A 58 -3.57 -6.38 -21.92
N MET A 59 -2.53 -6.21 -21.08
CA MET A 59 -2.72 -5.49 -19.82
C MET A 59 -3.15 -4.04 -20.05
N PRO A 60 -4.09 -3.51 -19.24
CA PRO A 60 -4.43 -2.09 -19.26
C PRO A 60 -3.20 -1.21 -19.01
N ALA A 61 -3.20 -0.02 -19.58
CA ALA A 61 -2.11 0.94 -19.37
C ALA A 61 -1.90 1.21 -17.87
N GLY A 62 -0.64 1.13 -17.41
CA GLY A 62 -0.25 1.32 -16.02
C GLY A 62 -0.31 0.05 -15.15
N VAL A 63 -0.88 -1.04 -15.64
CA VAL A 63 -0.84 -2.35 -14.97
C VAL A 63 0.39 -3.11 -15.45
N GLU A 64 1.32 -3.39 -14.53
CA GLU A 64 2.54 -4.13 -14.83
C GLU A 64 2.28 -5.64 -14.98
N GLY A 65 1.30 -6.16 -14.23
CA GLY A 65 0.92 -7.56 -14.28
C GLY A 65 0.13 -8.02 -13.06
N LEU A 66 0.26 -9.30 -12.74
CA LEU A 66 -0.38 -9.94 -11.59
C LEU A 66 0.68 -10.57 -10.69
N ILE A 67 0.38 -10.63 -9.39
CA ILE A 67 1.15 -11.44 -8.43
C ILE A 67 0.21 -12.40 -7.68
N SER A 68 0.78 -13.49 -7.16
CA SER A 68 0.11 -14.31 -6.16
C SER A 68 0.66 -13.97 -4.78
N LEU A 69 -0.19 -13.44 -3.91
CA LEU A 69 0.16 -13.13 -2.51
C LEU A 69 -0.77 -13.90 -1.57
N ARG A 70 -0.20 -14.89 -0.88
CA ARG A 70 -0.94 -15.76 0.06
C ARG A 70 -2.21 -16.36 -0.58
N GLY A 71 -2.09 -16.83 -1.82
CA GLY A 71 -3.19 -17.43 -2.59
C GLY A 71 -4.15 -16.42 -3.25
N ASN A 72 -3.95 -15.12 -3.06
CA ASN A 72 -4.75 -14.08 -3.71
C ASN A 72 -4.04 -13.57 -4.96
N VAL A 73 -4.76 -13.53 -6.09
CA VAL A 73 -4.26 -12.89 -7.32
C VAL A 73 -4.49 -11.38 -7.19
N ILE A 74 -3.40 -10.63 -7.13
CA ILE A 74 -3.43 -9.18 -6.94
C ILE A 74 -2.86 -8.50 -8.20
N PRO A 75 -3.60 -7.58 -8.84
CA PRO A 75 -3.06 -6.77 -9.92
C PRO A 75 -2.05 -5.76 -9.37
N VAL A 76 -0.96 -5.59 -10.11
CA VAL A 76 0.15 -4.69 -9.76
C VAL A 76 0.18 -3.51 -10.71
N VAL A 77 0.18 -2.31 -10.15
CA VAL A 77 0.15 -1.03 -10.86
C VAL A 77 1.45 -0.28 -10.60
N SER A 78 2.09 0.21 -11.65
CA SER A 78 3.23 1.13 -11.52
C SER A 78 2.73 2.56 -11.31
N LEU A 79 2.89 3.09 -10.09
CA LEU A 79 2.46 4.46 -9.81
C LEU A 79 3.29 5.49 -10.57
N GLY A 80 4.61 5.28 -10.70
CA GLY A 80 5.46 6.16 -11.51
C GLY A 80 5.05 6.20 -12.98
N GLY A 81 4.68 5.04 -13.53
CA GLY A 81 4.16 4.92 -14.90
C GLY A 81 2.79 5.59 -15.07
N VAL A 82 1.86 5.37 -14.14
CA VAL A 82 0.50 5.97 -14.18
C VAL A 82 0.56 7.49 -14.03
N LEU A 83 1.39 7.99 -13.12
CA LEU A 83 1.57 9.43 -12.88
C LEU A 83 2.46 10.11 -13.92
N LYS A 84 3.08 9.35 -14.84
CA LYS A 84 3.98 9.83 -15.90
C LYS A 84 5.13 10.69 -15.36
N LEU A 85 5.73 10.25 -14.26
CA LEU A 85 6.78 11.03 -13.59
C LEU A 85 8.07 11.04 -14.41
N SER A 86 8.55 12.24 -14.75
CA SER A 86 9.83 12.45 -15.41
C SER A 86 10.98 12.09 -14.46
N GLY A 87 11.85 11.17 -14.87
CA GLY A 87 13.02 10.75 -14.07
C GLY A 87 12.74 9.66 -13.04
N ALA A 88 11.51 9.14 -12.98
CA ALA A 88 11.24 7.87 -12.30
C ALA A 88 12.09 6.74 -12.90
N PRO A 89 12.70 5.86 -12.07
CA PRO A 89 13.42 4.70 -12.55
C PRO A 89 12.53 3.85 -13.46
N LYS A 90 13.06 3.38 -14.60
CA LYS A 90 12.34 2.45 -15.48
C LYS A 90 12.04 1.12 -14.79
N GLU A 91 12.85 0.75 -13.80
CA GLU A 91 12.66 -0.41 -12.95
C GLU A 91 12.26 0.05 -11.54
N GLN A 92 11.00 0.42 -11.37
CA GLN A 92 10.36 0.48 -10.06
C GLN A 92 9.85 -0.91 -9.73
N GLY A 93 10.23 -1.45 -8.57
CA GLY A 93 9.90 -2.84 -8.27
C GLY A 93 10.59 -3.46 -7.07
N GLY A 94 11.44 -2.74 -6.33
CA GLY A 94 12.01 -3.28 -5.08
C GLY A 94 10.97 -3.47 -3.98
N THR A 95 10.00 -2.55 -3.92
CA THR A 95 8.99 -2.48 -2.88
C THR A 95 7.60 -2.37 -3.50
N MET A 96 6.65 -3.07 -2.88
CA MET A 96 5.25 -3.03 -3.24
C MET A 96 4.42 -2.72 -1.99
N MET A 97 3.51 -1.77 -2.15
CA MET A 97 2.49 -1.44 -1.17
C MET A 97 1.19 -2.14 -1.56
N VAL A 98 0.68 -3.02 -0.69
CA VAL A 98 -0.61 -3.67 -0.87
C VAL A 98 -1.68 -2.76 -0.28
N THR A 99 -2.62 -2.33 -1.11
CA THR A 99 -3.67 -1.39 -0.74
C THR A 99 -5.06 -1.98 -0.95
N GLU A 100 -6.06 -1.40 -0.27
CA GLU A 100 -7.45 -1.77 -0.45
C GLU A 100 -8.35 -0.53 -0.67
N TYR A 101 -9.10 -0.55 -1.78
CA TYR A 101 -10.09 0.47 -2.10
C TYR A 101 -11.32 -0.18 -2.72
N ASN A 102 -12.52 0.18 -2.26
CA ASN A 102 -13.79 -0.41 -2.71
C ASN A 102 -13.79 -1.96 -2.70
N LYS A 103 -13.26 -2.56 -1.63
CA LYS A 103 -13.10 -4.02 -1.47
C LYS A 103 -12.22 -4.69 -2.53
N ARG A 104 -11.43 -3.91 -3.28
CA ARG A 104 -10.46 -4.40 -4.26
C ARG A 104 -9.07 -4.22 -3.71
N ILE A 105 -8.29 -5.29 -3.77
CA ILE A 105 -6.89 -5.29 -3.36
C ILE A 105 -6.04 -4.99 -4.58
N LEU A 106 -5.14 -4.00 -4.46
CA LEU A 106 -4.22 -3.60 -5.51
C LEU A 106 -2.79 -3.56 -4.95
N GLY A 107 -1.82 -4.00 -5.74
CA GLY A 107 -0.40 -3.78 -5.45
C GLY A 107 0.08 -2.52 -6.15
N PHE A 108 0.65 -1.58 -5.42
CA PHE A 108 1.30 -0.40 -5.98
C PHE A 108 2.81 -0.56 -5.90
N LEU A 109 3.48 -0.47 -7.04
CA LEU A 109 4.94 -0.36 -7.07
C LEU A 109 5.34 1.03 -6.61
N VAL A 110 6.16 1.08 -5.57
CA VAL A 110 6.65 2.30 -4.94
C VAL A 110 8.17 2.30 -4.86
#